data_AF-A0A9X5XCL8-F1
#
_entry.id   AF-A0A9X5XCL8-F1
#
_cell.length_a   1.000
_cell.length_b   1.000
_cell.length_c   1.000
_cell.angle_alpha   90.00
_cell.angle_beta   90.00
_cell.angle_gamma   90.00
#
_symmetry.space_group_name_H-M   'P 1'
#
loop_
_entity.id
_entity.type
_entity.pdbx_description
1 polymer ?
#
loop_
_entity_poly.entity_id
_entity_poly.type
_entity_poly.pdbx_seq_one_letter_code
_entity_poly.pdbx_strand_id
1 'polypeptide(L)'
;MAAFRGACLRGAIAVAGMVVSLVAMPATAQAATTNVPCDPTALKNAITSANSGDTLVLAHNCVYSYTTPDNANNALPVITKKLTINGRDATIQRDPTTAALFRIFESDGPGNLAINDLTVSNGSVAGTA
;
A
#
# COMPACT_ATOMS: atom_id res chain seq x y z
N MET A 1 60.11 9.29 49.75
CA MET A 1 59.49 9.73 48.50
C MET A 1 59.14 8.47 47.69
N ALA A 2 57.83 8.19 47.56
CA ALA A 2 57.17 7.08 46.83
C ALA A 2 57.71 5.64 46.99
N ALA A 3 57.01 4.86 47.83
CA ALA A 3 57.18 3.41 48.00
C ALA A 3 56.40 2.62 46.93
N PHE A 4 57.08 1.78 46.16
CA PHE A 4 56.48 0.70 45.38
C PHE A 4 56.35 -0.54 46.27
N ARG A 5 55.14 -1.08 46.46
CA ARG A 5 54.94 -2.39 47.11
C ARG A 5 53.81 -3.17 46.44
N GLY A 6 54.12 -4.42 46.09
CA GLY A 6 53.17 -5.53 46.18
C GLY A 6 52.76 -6.19 44.86
N ALA A 7 53.51 -7.21 44.44
CA ALA A 7 53.04 -8.23 43.50
C ALA A 7 52.25 -9.33 44.23
N CYS A 8 51.26 -9.94 43.58
CA CYS A 8 50.85 -11.32 43.90
C CYS A 8 50.26 -12.04 42.68
N LEU A 9 50.66 -13.30 42.55
CA LEU A 9 50.48 -14.21 41.42
C LEU A 9 49.21 -15.09 41.60
N ARG A 10 48.68 -15.60 40.47
CA ARG A 10 47.85 -16.82 40.27
C ARG A 10 46.33 -16.72 40.48
N GLY A 11 45.58 -17.03 39.42
CA GLY A 11 44.17 -17.45 39.45
C GLY A 11 43.63 -17.74 38.04
N ALA A 12 43.13 -18.95 37.80
CA ALA A 12 42.70 -19.47 36.51
C ALA A 12 41.16 -19.45 36.33
N ILE A 13 40.72 -19.31 35.07
CA ILE A 13 39.46 -19.78 34.43
C ILE A 13 38.10 -19.35 35.04
N ALA A 14 37.27 -18.65 34.26
CA ALA A 14 35.84 -18.96 34.09
C ALA A 14 35.25 -18.22 32.86
N VAL A 15 34.64 -19.00 31.96
CA VAL A 15 33.99 -18.58 30.71
C VAL A 15 32.68 -17.83 31.00
N ALA A 16 32.43 -16.73 30.31
CA ALA A 16 31.06 -16.29 30.03
C ALA A 16 31.04 -15.51 28.71
N GLY A 17 31.09 -16.26 27.60
CA GLY A 17 30.76 -15.70 26.29
C GLY A 17 29.29 -15.27 26.30
N MET A 18 29.05 -13.97 26.33
CA MET A 18 27.69 -13.42 26.19
C MET A 18 27.35 -13.45 24.70
N VAL A 19 26.89 -14.61 24.22
CA VAL A 19 26.21 -14.70 22.92
C VAL A 19 24.88 -13.96 23.05
N VAL A 20 24.88 -12.68 22.70
CA VAL A 20 23.64 -11.94 22.45
C VAL A 20 23.09 -12.51 21.15
N SER A 21 22.31 -13.58 21.27
CA SER A 21 21.54 -14.12 20.16
C SER A 21 20.46 -13.10 19.80
N LEU A 22 20.75 -12.24 18.82
CA LEU A 22 19.75 -11.38 18.19
C LEU A 22 18.78 -12.28 17.43
N VAL A 23 17.73 -12.73 18.11
CA VAL A 23 16.63 -13.42 17.44
C VAL A 23 15.87 -12.36 16.65
N ALA A 24 16.12 -12.30 15.34
CA ALA A 24 15.33 -11.47 14.44
C ALA A 24 13.90 -12.04 14.43
N MET A 25 12.96 -11.35 15.07
CA MET A 25 11.55 -11.71 14.95
C MET A 25 11.08 -11.40 13.54
N PRO A 26 10.36 -12.31 12.87
CA PRO A 26 9.74 -12.01 11.60
C PRO A 26 8.68 -10.92 11.83
N ALA A 27 8.84 -9.76 11.17
CA ALA A 27 7.79 -8.77 11.09
C ALA A 27 6.65 -9.36 10.26
N THR A 28 5.54 -9.72 10.91
CA THR A 28 4.32 -10.05 10.19
C THR A 28 3.84 -8.76 9.52
N ALA A 29 3.84 -8.72 8.19
CA ALA A 29 3.24 -7.60 7.46
C ALA A 29 1.74 -7.55 7.80
N GLN A 30 1.33 -6.65 8.69
CA GLN A 30 -0.08 -6.36 8.91
C GLN A 30 -0.61 -5.57 7.72
N ALA A 31 -1.74 -6.01 7.18
CA ALA A 31 -2.50 -5.23 6.20
C ALA A 31 -2.93 -3.90 6.84
N ALA A 32 -2.55 -2.79 6.21
CA ALA A 32 -2.93 -1.46 6.64
C ALA A 32 -4.35 -1.11 6.15
N THR A 33 -5.03 -0.25 6.91
CA THR A 33 -6.29 0.37 6.47
C THR A 33 -6.08 1.87 6.33
N THR A 34 -6.36 2.41 5.14
CA THR A 34 -6.13 3.82 4.82
C THR A 34 -7.43 4.50 4.42
N ASN A 35 -7.79 5.57 5.11
CA ASN A 35 -8.93 6.40 4.74
C ASN A 35 -8.53 7.34 3.61
N VAL A 36 -9.31 7.34 2.53
CA VAL A 36 -9.07 8.17 1.35
C VAL A 36 -10.06 9.35 1.38
N PRO A 37 -9.59 10.61 1.37
CA PRO A 37 -10.48 11.76 1.29
C PRO A 37 -11.23 11.80 -0.05
N CYS A 38 -12.25 12.66 -0.18
CA CYS A 38 -13.02 12.83 -1.40
C CYS A 38 -12.24 13.61 -2.47
N ASP A 39 -11.18 13.01 -2.99
CA ASP A 39 -10.27 13.58 -3.99
C ASP A 39 -9.75 12.46 -4.94
N PRO A 40 -9.99 12.56 -6.26
CA PRO A 40 -9.43 11.64 -7.26
C PRO A 40 -7.91 11.47 -7.18
N THR A 41 -7.18 12.54 -6.88
CA THR A 41 -5.71 12.48 -6.77
C THR A 41 -5.29 11.68 -5.54
N ALA A 42 -5.95 11.91 -4.40
CA ALA A 42 -5.71 11.14 -3.19
C ALA A 42 -6.00 9.64 -3.37
N LEU A 43 -7.05 9.27 -4.10
CA LEU A 43 -7.34 7.86 -4.40
C LEU A 43 -6.24 7.22 -5.26
N LYS A 44 -5.82 7.90 -6.33
CA LYS A 44 -4.69 7.45 -7.15
C LYS A 44 -3.43 7.22 -6.31
N ASN A 45 -3.07 8.20 -5.47
CA ASN A 45 -1.90 8.10 -4.61
C ASN A 45 -2.02 6.95 -3.60
N ALA A 46 -3.20 6.77 -2.99
CA ALA A 46 -3.45 5.69 -2.06
C ALA A 46 -3.28 4.30 -2.72
N ILE A 47 -3.76 4.13 -3.96
CA ILE A 47 -3.57 2.89 -4.73
C ILE A 47 -2.08 2.64 -5.01
N THR A 48 -1.35 3.67 -5.43
CA THR A 48 0.09 3.58 -5.70
C THR A 48 0.85 3.16 -4.44
N SER A 49 0.57 3.80 -3.30
CA SER A 49 1.26 3.57 -2.03
C SER A 49 0.83 2.31 -1.27
N ALA A 50 -0.33 1.72 -1.57
CA ALA A 50 -0.81 0.53 -0.88
C ALA A 50 0.15 -0.66 -1.05
N ASN A 51 0.30 -1.45 0.02
CA ASN A 51 0.99 -2.73 0.00
C ASN A 51 0.03 -3.88 -0.29
N SER A 52 0.56 -5.05 -0.62
CA SER A 52 -0.27 -6.23 -0.85
C SER A 52 -1.01 -6.64 0.43
N GLY A 53 -2.34 -6.73 0.34
CA GLY A 53 -3.24 -7.04 1.45
C GLY A 53 -3.92 -5.83 2.08
N ASP A 54 -3.49 -4.61 1.75
CA ASP A 54 -4.05 -3.38 2.33
C ASP A 54 -5.52 -3.15 1.94
N THR A 55 -6.18 -2.32 2.74
CA THR A 55 -7.55 -1.86 2.52
C THR A 55 -7.62 -0.34 2.40
N LEU A 56 -8.25 0.15 1.35
CA LEU A 56 -8.58 1.55 1.17
C LEU A 56 -10.05 1.77 1.52
N VAL A 57 -10.35 2.76 2.35
CA VAL A 57 -11.72 3.13 2.74
C VAL A 57 -12.04 4.49 2.15
N LEU A 58 -12.96 4.53 1.21
CA LEU A 58 -13.31 5.78 0.52
C LEU A 58 -14.18 6.69 1.39
N ALA A 59 -14.20 7.97 1.04
CA ALA A 59 -15.14 8.92 1.61
C ALA A 59 -16.57 8.50 1.23
N HIS A 60 -17.46 8.46 2.22
CA HIS A 60 -18.83 7.99 2.04
C HIS A 60 -19.58 8.82 1.01
N ASN A 61 -20.26 8.16 0.08
CA ASN A 61 -21.11 8.78 -0.95
C ASN A 61 -20.37 9.85 -1.79
N CYS A 62 -19.05 9.75 -1.90
CA CYS A 62 -18.22 10.65 -2.68
C CYS A 62 -18.19 10.24 -4.16
N VAL A 63 -18.03 11.21 -5.07
CA VAL A 63 -17.77 10.95 -6.49
C VAL A 63 -16.31 11.27 -6.83
N TYR A 64 -15.56 10.25 -7.20
CA TYR A 64 -14.20 10.36 -7.73
C TYR A 64 -14.27 10.37 -9.26
N SER A 65 -14.25 11.55 -9.87
CA SER A 65 -14.36 11.75 -11.33
C SER A 65 -13.00 11.99 -11.97
N TYR A 66 -12.73 11.31 -13.08
CA TYR A 66 -11.49 11.45 -13.86
C TYR A 66 -11.78 11.93 -15.28
N THR A 67 -11.04 12.95 -15.74
CA THR A 67 -11.16 13.48 -17.11
C THR A 67 -10.03 13.01 -18.03
N THR A 68 -8.91 12.57 -17.46
CA THR A 68 -7.73 12.05 -18.15
C THR A 68 -7.31 10.71 -17.55
N PRO A 69 -6.79 9.78 -18.36
CA PRO A 69 -6.25 8.54 -17.82
C PRO A 69 -4.95 8.81 -17.04
N ASP A 70 -4.67 7.96 -16.06
CA ASP A 70 -3.41 7.88 -15.32
C ASP A 70 -2.25 7.37 -16.17
N ASN A 71 -2.56 6.39 -17.02
CA ASN A 71 -1.61 5.72 -17.91
C ASN A 71 -2.28 5.56 -19.28
N ALA A 72 -1.83 4.63 -20.12
CA ALA A 72 -2.31 4.54 -21.51
C ALA A 72 -3.84 4.49 -21.63
N ASN A 73 -4.51 3.66 -20.82
CA ASN A 73 -5.93 3.37 -21.00
C ASN A 73 -6.74 3.33 -19.70
N ASN A 74 -6.17 3.70 -18.55
CA ASN A 74 -6.81 3.53 -17.23
C ASN A 74 -6.93 4.84 -16.47
N ALA A 75 -8.07 5.08 -15.81
CA ALA A 75 -8.24 6.20 -14.88
C ALA A 75 -7.34 6.08 -13.64
N LEU A 76 -7.13 4.85 -13.18
CA LEU A 76 -6.37 4.50 -11.98
C LEU A 76 -5.10 3.70 -12.34
N PRO A 77 -4.10 3.66 -11.45
CA PRO A 77 -2.94 2.80 -11.63
C PRO A 77 -3.35 1.33 -11.78
N VAL A 78 -2.61 0.57 -12.59
CA VAL A 78 -2.84 -0.86 -12.75
C VAL A 78 -2.64 -1.56 -11.40
N ILE A 79 -3.61 -2.39 -11.00
CA ILE A 79 -3.59 -3.10 -9.73
C ILE A 79 -2.85 -4.42 -9.91
N THR A 80 -1.60 -4.48 -9.42
CA THR A 80 -0.71 -5.66 -9.54
C THR A 80 -0.54 -6.43 -8.22
N LYS A 81 -1.31 -6.05 -7.19
CA LYS A 81 -1.21 -6.55 -5.82
C LYS A 81 -2.59 -6.84 -5.26
N LYS A 82 -2.66 -7.66 -4.20
CA LYS A 82 -3.92 -7.85 -3.48
C LYS A 82 -4.32 -6.52 -2.83
N LEU A 83 -5.52 -6.04 -3.10
CA LEU A 83 -6.01 -4.76 -2.58
C LEU A 83 -7.51 -4.86 -2.32
N THR A 84 -7.97 -4.32 -1.20
CA THR A 84 -9.40 -4.15 -0.93
C THR A 84 -9.77 -2.68 -1.00
N ILE A 85 -10.87 -2.35 -1.68
CA ILE A 85 -11.46 -1.01 -1.69
C ILE A 85 -12.87 -1.09 -1.10
N ASN A 86 -13.07 -0.47 0.05
CA ASN A 86 -14.38 -0.25 0.66
C ASN A 86 -14.92 1.09 0.19
N GLY A 87 -15.87 1.06 -0.74
CA GLY A 87 -16.41 2.22 -1.43
C GLY A 87 -17.31 3.09 -0.57
N ARG A 88 -18.02 2.53 0.43
CA ARG A 88 -18.95 3.28 1.29
C ARG A 88 -19.96 4.10 0.47
N ASP A 89 -20.57 3.45 -0.52
CA ASP A 89 -21.51 4.04 -1.49
C ASP A 89 -20.90 5.11 -2.40
N ALA A 90 -19.57 5.20 -2.47
CA ALA A 90 -18.89 6.11 -3.41
C ALA A 90 -19.09 5.67 -4.87
N THR A 91 -18.88 6.64 -5.77
CA THR A 91 -18.80 6.42 -7.22
C THR A 91 -17.40 6.72 -7.70
N ILE A 92 -16.80 5.82 -8.47
CA ILE A 92 -15.60 6.09 -9.27
C ILE A 92 -16.02 6.10 -10.73
N GLN A 93 -15.77 7.21 -11.42
CA GLN A 93 -16.26 7.40 -12.78
C GLN A 93 -15.23 8.00 -13.71
N ARG A 94 -15.38 7.67 -15.00
CA ARG A 94 -14.90 8.53 -16.07
C ARG A 94 -15.89 9.68 -16.19
N ASP A 95 -15.39 10.90 -16.20
CA ASP A 95 -16.24 12.08 -16.29
C ASP A 95 -17.10 12.01 -17.56
N PRO A 96 -18.43 12.14 -17.46
CA PRO A 96 -19.31 12.04 -18.64
C PRO A 96 -19.05 13.16 -19.66
N THR A 97 -18.41 14.26 -19.26
CA THR A 97 -18.07 15.36 -20.19
C THR A 97 -16.73 15.15 -20.89
N THR A 98 -15.93 14.13 -20.53
CA THR A 98 -14.65 13.89 -21.19
C THR A 98 -14.82 13.10 -22.49
N ALA A 99 -14.19 13.59 -23.56
CA ALA A 99 -14.08 12.88 -24.83
C ALA A 99 -13.02 11.78 -24.80
N ALA A 100 -12.08 11.84 -23.85
CA ALA A 100 -11.05 10.82 -23.71
C ALA A 100 -11.67 9.48 -23.27
N LEU A 101 -11.28 8.40 -23.94
CA LEU A 101 -11.74 7.05 -23.63
C LEU A 101 -10.68 6.34 -22.77
N PHE A 102 -11.12 5.84 -21.62
CA PHE A 102 -10.32 4.97 -20.75
C PHE A 102 -11.24 4.11 -19.87
N ARG A 103 -10.73 2.94 -19.47
CA ARG A 103 -11.36 2.10 -18.44
C ARG A 103 -11.07 2.68 -17.05
N ILE A 104 -11.86 2.27 -16.05
CA ILE A 104 -11.66 2.74 -14.68
C ILE A 104 -10.57 1.97 -13.97
N PHE A 105 -10.70 0.64 -13.94
CA PHE A 105 -9.78 -0.28 -13.29
C PHE A 105 -9.13 -1.21 -14.31
N GLU A 106 -7.89 -1.58 -14.02
CA GLU A 106 -7.21 -2.73 -14.61
C GLU A 106 -6.55 -3.50 -13.48
N SER A 107 -6.79 -4.81 -13.45
CA SER A 107 -6.13 -5.74 -12.55
C SER A 107 -5.24 -6.65 -13.40
N ASP A 108 -3.96 -6.72 -13.05
CA ASP A 108 -2.96 -7.49 -13.81
C ASP A 108 -2.06 -8.32 -12.87
N GLY A 109 -1.48 -9.41 -13.37
CA GLY A 109 -0.65 -10.34 -12.58
C GLY A 109 -1.41 -11.09 -11.46
N PRO A 110 -0.78 -11.40 -10.30
CA PRO A 110 -1.49 -11.99 -9.14
C PRO A 110 -2.39 -10.97 -8.41
N GLY A 111 -2.62 -9.78 -9.00
CA GLY A 111 -3.46 -8.73 -8.46
C GLY A 111 -4.88 -9.23 -8.22
N ASN A 112 -5.28 -9.25 -6.95
CA ASN A 112 -6.64 -9.56 -6.54
C ASN A 112 -7.27 -8.30 -5.97
N LEU A 113 -8.12 -7.66 -6.76
CA LEU A 113 -8.87 -6.48 -6.37
C LEU A 113 -10.23 -6.90 -5.81
N ALA A 114 -10.45 -6.68 -4.52
CA ALA A 114 -11.76 -6.79 -3.89
C ALA A 114 -12.40 -5.40 -3.78
N ILE A 115 -13.66 -5.28 -4.18
CA ILE A 115 -14.43 -4.03 -4.14
C ILE A 115 -15.73 -4.29 -3.39
N ASN A 116 -16.03 -3.45 -2.40
CA ASN A 116 -17.26 -3.49 -1.62
C ASN A 116 -17.97 -2.13 -1.72
N ASP A 117 -19.30 -2.11 -1.84
CA ASP A 117 -20.13 -0.89 -1.75
C ASP A 117 -19.64 0.28 -2.63
N LEU A 118 -19.37 0.01 -3.91
CA LEU A 118 -18.86 1.00 -4.87
C LEU A 118 -19.66 0.97 -6.17
N THR A 119 -20.03 2.14 -6.68
CA THR A 119 -20.51 2.30 -8.06
C THR A 119 -19.33 2.62 -8.98
N VAL A 120 -19.24 1.92 -10.11
CA VAL A 120 -18.27 2.21 -11.17
C VAL A 120 -19.04 2.59 -12.43
N SER A 121 -18.75 3.75 -13.02
CA SER A 121 -19.53 4.24 -14.16
C SER A 121 -18.68 4.87 -15.27
N ASN A 122 -19.29 4.93 -16.46
CA ASN A 122 -18.81 5.63 -17.65
C ASN A 122 -17.45 5.18 -18.22
N GLY A 123 -16.80 4.16 -17.68
CA GLY A 123 -15.60 3.56 -18.27
C GLY A 123 -15.85 3.12 -19.71
N SER A 124 -14.95 3.46 -20.63
CA SER A 124 -15.09 3.15 -22.06
C SER A 124 -13.73 3.07 -22.72
N VAL A 125 -13.52 2.12 -23.62
CA VAL A 125 -12.30 2.00 -24.42
C VAL A 125 -12.69 1.99 -25.89
N ALA A 126 -11.77 2.40 -26.77
CA ALA A 126 -11.97 2.20 -28.20
C ALA A 126 -12.11 0.70 -28.48
N GLY A 127 -13.26 0.28 -29.01
CA GLY A 127 -13.46 -1.11 -29.43
C GLY A 127 -12.58 -1.41 -30.64
N THR A 128 -11.84 -2.51 -30.61
CA THR A 128 -11.28 -3.11 -31.82
C THR A 128 -12.36 -3.96 -32.46
N ALA A 129 -12.83 -3.55 -33.63
CA ALA A 129 -13.69 -4.39 -34.48
C ALA A 129 -12.91 -5.58 -35.04
#